data_AF-A0A382FJF6-F1
#
_entry.id   AF-A0A382FJF6-F1
#
_cell.length_a   1.000
_cell.length_b   1.000
_cell.length_c   1.000
_cell.angle_alpha   90.00
_cell.angle_beta   90.00
_cell.angle_gamma   90.00
#
_symmetry.space_group_name_H-M   'P 1'
#
loop_
_entity.id
_entity.type
_entity.pdbx_description
1 polymer ?
#
loop_
_entity_poly.entity_id
_entity_poly.type
_entity_poly.pdbx_seq_one_letter_code
_entity_poly.pdbx_strand_id
1 'polypeptide(L)'
;MKLPLMPKATAIWLIENTSLSFDQIADFCGLHELEVQGIADGDVATGMQGYDPIDNKQLTREEITRCENDSTAKLELIKSEVIESLPPRKKDTKYTPLSLRQEKPYAILWLLKRYPTELSSSQISKLTGSTKNTVDNIRNG
;
A
#
# COMPACT_ATOMS: atom_id res chain seq x y z
N MET A 1 -9.81 4.27 9.13
CA MET A 1 -10.49 4.85 7.95
C MET A 1 -9.53 4.80 6.78
N LYS A 2 -10.03 4.55 5.57
CA LYS A 2 -9.22 4.58 4.35
C LYS A 2 -9.02 6.05 3.99
N LEU A 3 -7.78 6.44 3.70
CA LEU A 3 -7.44 7.81 3.34
C LEU A 3 -7.32 7.93 1.81
N PRO A 4 -7.58 9.11 1.24
CA PRO A 4 -7.29 9.38 -0.16
C PRO A 4 -5.81 9.20 -0.46
N LEU A 5 -5.49 8.84 -1.71
CA LEU A 5 -4.13 8.46 -2.12
C LEU A 5 -3.09 9.59 -1.93
N MET A 6 -3.51 10.85 -2.04
CA MET A 6 -2.68 12.04 -1.90
C MET A 6 -3.39 13.10 -1.03
N PRO A 7 -3.42 12.93 0.30
CA PRO A 7 -4.30 13.70 1.18
C PRO A 7 -4.07 15.22 1.11
N LYS A 8 -2.81 15.69 1.05
CA LYS A 8 -2.52 17.13 0.94
C LYS A 8 -2.92 17.72 -0.41
N ALA A 9 -2.63 17.03 -1.50
CA ALA A 9 -2.99 17.49 -2.84
C ALA A 9 -4.50 17.42 -3.08
N THR A 10 -5.18 16.41 -2.53
CA THR A 10 -6.64 16.31 -2.56
C THR A 10 -7.29 17.40 -1.69
N ALA A 11 -6.71 17.75 -0.54
CA ALA A 11 -7.17 18.88 0.26
C ALA A 11 -7.08 20.21 -0.51
N ILE A 12 -5.96 20.48 -1.20
CA ILE A 12 -5.81 21.68 -2.07
C ILE A 12 -6.95 21.74 -3.10
N TRP A 13 -7.18 20.64 -3.81
CA TRP A 13 -8.23 20.59 -4.83
C TRP A 13 -9.62 20.81 -4.23
N LEU A 14 -9.93 20.19 -3.09
CA LEU A 14 -11.22 20.35 -2.41
C LEU A 14 -11.43 21.80 -1.94
N ILE A 15 -10.42 22.44 -1.35
CA ILE A 15 -10.50 23.85 -0.92
C ILE A 15 -10.77 24.77 -2.12
N GLU A 16 -10.12 24.52 -3.26
CA GLU A 16 -10.25 25.38 -4.45
C GLU A 16 -11.54 25.16 -5.25
N ASN A 17 -12.08 23.93 -5.26
CA ASN A 17 -13.17 23.54 -6.16
C ASN A 17 -14.51 23.25 -5.48
N THR A 18 -14.58 23.28 -4.15
CA THR A 18 -15.80 22.95 -3.39
C THR A 18 -16.05 23.96 -2.26
N SER A 19 -17.28 24.01 -1.75
CA SER A 19 -17.64 24.85 -0.59
C SER A 19 -17.70 24.08 0.73
N LEU A 20 -16.90 23.01 0.86
CA LEU A 20 -16.84 22.17 2.06
C LEU A 20 -16.18 22.88 3.24
N SER A 21 -16.54 22.47 4.46
CA SER A 21 -15.90 23.00 5.66
C SER A 21 -14.49 22.43 5.87
N PHE A 22 -13.62 23.16 6.57
CA PHE A 22 -12.27 22.69 6.87
C PHE A 22 -12.28 21.40 7.69
N ASP A 23 -13.24 21.24 8.60
CA ASP A 23 -13.46 20.00 9.36
C ASP A 23 -13.77 18.81 8.46
N GLN A 24 -14.65 18.99 7.47
CA GLN A 24 -15.00 17.91 6.51
C GLN A 24 -13.79 17.48 5.67
N ILE A 25 -12.99 18.45 5.21
CA ILE A 25 -11.78 18.19 4.42
C ILE A 25 -10.70 17.54 5.29
N ALA A 26 -10.54 17.99 6.53
CA ALA A 26 -9.62 17.43 7.52
C ALA A 26 -9.96 15.97 7.84
N ASP A 27 -11.23 15.68 8.13
CA ASP A 27 -11.75 14.34 8.39
C ASP A 27 -11.52 13.41 7.19
N PHE A 28 -11.76 13.89 5.97
CA PHE A 28 -11.59 13.10 4.75
C PHE A 28 -10.12 12.82 4.43
N CYS A 29 -9.27 13.83 4.52
CA CYS A 29 -7.84 13.72 4.20
C CYS A 29 -7.00 13.15 5.35
N GLY A 30 -7.57 13.02 6.55
CA GLY A 30 -6.85 12.61 7.76
C GLY A 30 -5.80 13.64 8.19
N LEU A 31 -6.07 14.91 7.93
CA LEU A 31 -5.24 16.05 8.30
C LEU A 31 -5.84 16.75 9.52
N HIS A 32 -5.06 17.56 10.22
CA HIS A 32 -5.61 18.43 11.26
C HIS A 32 -6.26 19.67 10.62
N GLU A 33 -7.31 20.22 11.21
CA GLU A 33 -8.00 21.42 10.70
C GLU A 33 -7.01 22.59 10.43
N LEU A 34 -6.10 22.86 11.38
CA LEU A 34 -5.02 23.84 11.22
C LEU A 34 -4.11 23.60 9.99
N GLU A 35 -3.87 22.34 9.61
CA GLU A 35 -3.10 22.05 8.39
C GLU A 35 -3.91 22.39 7.13
N VAL A 36 -5.22 22.14 7.16
CA VAL A 36 -6.13 22.50 6.07
C VAL A 36 -6.26 24.03 5.94
N GLN A 37 -6.36 24.74 7.06
CA GLN A 37 -6.32 26.21 7.10
C GLN A 37 -4.98 26.73 6.54
N GLY A 38 -3.85 26.19 6.99
CA GLY A 38 -2.54 26.56 6.45
C GLY A 38 -2.35 26.22 4.96
N ILE A 39 -3.09 25.26 4.41
CA ILE A 39 -3.14 24.99 2.97
C ILE A 39 -3.99 26.07 2.27
N ALA A 40 -5.14 26.45 2.83
CA ALA A 40 -6.00 27.50 2.30
C ALA A 40 -5.31 28.88 2.31
N ASP A 41 -4.51 29.15 3.32
CA ASP A 41 -3.71 30.39 3.46
C ASP A 41 -2.46 30.39 2.54
N GLY A 42 -2.09 29.23 1.98
CA GLY A 42 -0.96 29.08 1.05
C GLY A 42 0.40 28.78 1.71
N ASP A 43 0.44 28.57 3.02
CA ASP A 43 1.66 28.38 3.82
C ASP A 43 2.20 26.93 3.79
N VAL A 44 1.33 25.91 3.78
CA VAL A 44 1.71 24.50 4.08
C VAL A 44 1.92 23.62 2.84
N ALA A 45 1.70 24.15 1.63
CA ALA A 45 1.80 23.37 0.39
C ALA A 45 2.18 24.21 -0.84
N THR A 46 2.98 25.26 -0.67
CA THR A 46 3.38 26.17 -1.75
C THR A 46 4.00 25.41 -2.93
N GLY A 47 3.37 25.50 -4.10
CA GLY A 47 3.83 24.86 -5.34
C GLY A 47 3.33 23.43 -5.57
N MET A 48 2.48 22.89 -4.71
CA MET A 48 1.83 21.59 -4.94
C MET A 48 0.57 21.77 -5.79
N GLN A 49 0.42 20.98 -6.86
CA GLN A 49 -0.80 21.00 -7.68
C GLN A 49 -1.91 20.20 -7.01
N GLY A 50 -3.14 20.72 -7.06
CA GLY A 50 -4.32 20.02 -6.59
C GLY A 50 -4.52 18.68 -7.31
N TYR A 51 -4.93 17.66 -6.56
CA TYR A 51 -5.20 16.32 -7.07
C TYR A 51 -6.70 16.04 -7.04
N ASP A 52 -7.31 15.96 -8.23
CA ASP A 52 -8.76 15.79 -8.39
C ASP A 52 -9.23 14.40 -7.89
N PRO A 53 -10.07 14.33 -6.84
CA PRO A 53 -10.60 13.08 -6.32
C PRO A 53 -11.75 12.51 -7.16
N ILE A 54 -12.41 13.30 -8.01
CA ILE A 54 -13.49 12.88 -8.90
C ILE A 54 -12.90 12.14 -10.10
N ASP A 55 -11.89 12.71 -10.75
CA ASP A 55 -11.23 12.09 -11.91
C ASP A 55 -10.62 10.73 -11.56
N ASN A 56 -10.15 10.60 -10.32
CA ASN A 56 -9.57 9.36 -9.79
C ASN A 56 -10.60 8.38 -9.21
N LYS A 57 -11.90 8.68 -9.35
CA LYS A 57 -13.01 7.84 -8.86
C LYS A 57 -12.87 7.54 -7.35
N GLN A 58 -12.38 8.52 -6.58
CA GLN A 58 -12.32 8.45 -5.12
C GLN A 58 -13.57 9.07 -4.48
N LEU A 59 -14.11 10.13 -5.10
CA LEU A 59 -15.37 10.78 -4.71
C LEU A 59 -16.29 10.89 -5.93
N THR A 60 -17.59 10.93 -5.68
CA THR A 60 -18.56 11.31 -6.70
C THR A 60 -18.96 12.77 -6.53
N ARG A 61 -19.45 13.40 -7.61
CA ARG A 61 -19.90 14.79 -7.54
C ARG A 61 -21.14 14.93 -6.67
N GLU A 62 -21.99 13.90 -6.67
CA GLU A 62 -23.18 13.83 -5.82
C GLU A 62 -22.81 13.83 -4.33
N GLU A 63 -21.76 13.08 -3.96
CA GLU A 63 -21.26 13.02 -2.58
C GLU A 63 -20.77 14.40 -2.10
N ILE A 64 -20.00 15.11 -2.94
CA ILE A 64 -19.54 16.47 -2.66
C ILE A 64 -20.74 17.40 -2.46
N THR A 65 -21.70 17.39 -3.39
CA THR A 65 -22.89 18.25 -3.25
C THR A 65 -23.74 17.94 -2.01
N ARG A 66 -23.78 16.67 -1.56
CA ARG A 66 -24.46 16.30 -0.32
C ARG A 66 -23.77 16.93 0.89
N CYS A 67 -22.44 16.86 0.93
CA CYS A 67 -21.64 17.43 2.01
C CYS A 67 -21.54 18.96 1.97
N GLU A 68 -21.66 19.58 0.79
CA GLU A 68 -21.74 21.04 0.66
C GLU A 68 -23.05 21.61 1.25
N ASN A 69 -24.15 20.86 1.14
CA ASN A 69 -25.45 21.25 1.70
C ASN A 69 -25.61 20.91 3.20
N ASP A 70 -24.75 20.05 3.75
CA ASP A 70 -24.79 19.65 5.15
C ASP A 70 -23.38 19.62 5.75
N SER A 71 -23.05 20.65 6.53
CA SER A 71 -21.75 20.81 7.16
C SER A 71 -21.43 19.75 8.22
N THR A 72 -22.42 18.96 8.65
CA THR A 72 -22.23 17.86 9.60
C THR A 72 -22.00 16.51 8.92
N ALA A 73 -22.29 16.43 7.61
CA ALA A 73 -22.10 15.21 6.83
C ALA A 73 -20.62 14.97 6.57
N LYS A 74 -20.19 13.71 6.62
CA LYS A 74 -18.81 13.29 6.35
C LYS A 74 -18.71 12.72 4.94
N LEU A 75 -17.62 13.05 4.25
CA LEU A 75 -17.31 12.50 2.93
C LEU A 75 -16.88 11.03 3.06
N GLU A 76 -17.47 10.17 2.25
CA GLU A 76 -17.04 8.77 2.15
C GLU A 76 -16.35 8.49 0.82
N LEU A 77 -15.20 7.81 0.88
CA LEU A 77 -14.53 7.29 -0.31
C LEU A 77 -15.41 6.24 -0.99
N ILE A 78 -15.43 6.27 -2.33
CA ILE A 78 -16.07 5.22 -3.12
C ILE A 78 -15.41 3.87 -2.78
N LYS A 79 -16.20 2.96 -2.22
CA LYS A 79 -15.79 1.59 -1.96
C LYS A 79 -15.94 0.78 -3.25
N SER A 80 -14.83 0.35 -3.82
CA SER A 80 -14.86 -0.64 -4.90
C SER A 80 -14.90 -2.04 -4.28
N GLU A 81 -16.09 -2.65 -4.28
CA GLU A 81 -16.29 -4.02 -3.79
C GLU A 81 -15.35 -5.02 -4.49
N VAL A 82 -15.10 -4.81 -5.78
CA VAL A 82 -14.20 -5.65 -6.58
C VAL A 82 -12.77 -5.59 -6.05
N ILE A 83 -12.23 -4.40 -5.77
CA ILE A 83 -10.84 -4.25 -5.32
C ILE A 83 -10.67 -4.72 -3.87
N GLU A 84 -11.66 -4.48 -3.00
CA GLU A 84 -11.62 -4.93 -1.61
C GLU A 84 -11.82 -6.44 -1.47
N SER A 85 -12.48 -7.08 -2.43
CA SER A 85 -12.58 -8.54 -2.51
C SER A 85 -11.30 -9.24 -2.99
N LEU A 86 -10.35 -8.49 -3.58
CA LEU A 86 -9.11 -9.09 -4.05
C LEU A 86 -8.25 -9.52 -2.85
N PRO A 87 -7.72 -10.75 -2.86
CA PRO A 87 -6.83 -11.20 -1.81
C PRO A 87 -5.61 -10.26 -1.73
N PRO A 88 -5.08 -9.98 -0.53
CA PRO A 88 -3.91 -9.13 -0.38
C PRO A 88 -2.77 -9.69 -1.25
N ARG A 89 -2.14 -8.82 -2.05
CA ARG A 89 -1.04 -9.22 -2.93
C ARG A 89 -0.01 -9.98 -2.09
N LYS A 90 0.18 -11.26 -2.40
CA LYS A 90 1.25 -12.04 -1.78
C LYS A 90 2.56 -11.32 -2.08
N LYS A 91 3.36 -11.10 -1.04
CA LYS A 91 4.69 -10.49 -1.14
C LYS A 91 5.45 -11.22 -2.24
N ASP A 92 5.72 -10.56 -3.36
CA ASP A 92 6.36 -11.19 -4.51
C ASP A 92 7.64 -11.87 -4.05
N THR A 93 7.77 -13.16 -4.39
CA THR A 93 8.98 -13.91 -4.08
C THR A 93 10.11 -13.27 -4.88
N LYS A 94 11.11 -12.70 -4.21
CA LYS A 94 12.22 -11.99 -4.87
C LYS A 94 12.78 -12.86 -6.01
N TYR A 95 12.75 -12.34 -7.23
CA TYR A 95 13.25 -13.04 -8.41
C TYR A 95 14.69 -13.51 -8.17
N THR A 96 14.95 -14.81 -8.33
CA THR A 96 16.32 -15.36 -8.28
C THR A 96 16.91 -15.31 -9.69
N PRO A 97 17.97 -14.50 -9.94
CA PRO A 97 18.58 -14.38 -11.25
C PRO A 97 19.21 -15.71 -11.69
N LEU A 98 19.23 -15.98 -13.00
CA LEU A 98 19.63 -17.26 -13.59
C LEU A 98 21.02 -17.72 -13.12
N SER A 99 21.98 -16.79 -13.03
CA SER A 99 23.35 -17.07 -12.55
C SER A 99 23.39 -17.63 -11.13
N LEU A 100 22.46 -17.18 -10.26
CA LEU A 100 22.38 -17.64 -8.86
C LEU A 100 21.46 -18.86 -8.68
N ARG A 101 20.83 -19.37 -9.76
CA ARG A 101 19.96 -20.56 -9.66
C ARG A 101 20.74 -21.84 -9.48
N GLN A 102 21.94 -21.93 -10.06
CA GLN A 102 22.82 -23.10 -9.88
C GLN A 102 23.51 -23.08 -8.51
N GLU A 103 23.80 -21.91 -7.94
CA GLU A 103 24.40 -21.77 -6.60
C GLU A 103 23.52 -22.37 -5.49
N LYS A 104 22.20 -22.26 -5.60
CA LYS A 104 21.25 -22.78 -4.59
C LYS A 104 21.36 -24.29 -4.34
N PRO A 105 21.28 -25.19 -5.34
CA PRO A 105 21.45 -26.61 -5.11
C PRO A 105 22.85 -26.97 -4.60
N TYR A 106 23.91 -26.28 -5.04
CA TYR A 106 25.27 -26.49 -4.52
C TYR A 106 25.36 -26.13 -3.03
N ALA A 107 24.77 -25.00 -2.61
CA ALA A 107 24.71 -24.60 -1.20
C ALA A 107 23.93 -25.60 -0.34
N ILE A 108 22.80 -26.11 -0.83
CA ILE A 108 22.02 -27.16 -0.13
C ILE A 108 22.87 -28.43 0.05
N LEU A 109 23.53 -28.88 -1.03
CA LEU A 109 24.37 -30.08 -1.00
C LEU A 109 25.57 -29.92 -0.05
N TRP A 110 26.19 -28.75 -0.02
CA TRP A 110 27.28 -28.44 0.90
C TRP A 110 26.81 -28.49 2.37
N LEU A 111 25.66 -27.88 2.68
CA LEU A 111 25.07 -27.91 4.02
C LEU A 111 24.73 -29.33 4.48
N LEU A 112 24.15 -30.15 3.59
CA LEU A 112 23.82 -31.55 3.89
C LEU A 112 25.08 -32.38 4.18
N LYS A 113 26.17 -32.16 3.44
CA LYS A 113 27.44 -32.87 3.66
C LYS A 113 28.16 -32.42 4.93
N ARG A 114 28.12 -31.12 5.23
CA ARG A 114 28.86 -30.53 6.37
C ARG A 114 28.13 -30.71 7.69
N TYR A 115 26.79 -30.67 7.69
CA TYR A 115 25.94 -30.70 8.88
C TYR A 115 24.78 -31.69 8.74
N PRO A 116 25.06 -32.99 8.60
CA PRO A 116 24.03 -34.00 8.28
C PRO A 116 23.01 -34.21 9.40
N THR A 117 23.42 -34.12 10.66
CA THR A 117 22.59 -34.38 11.85
C THR A 117 22.11 -33.11 12.55
N GLU A 118 22.80 -31.98 12.36
CA GLU A 118 22.53 -30.71 13.04
C GLU A 118 21.46 -29.87 12.34
N LEU A 119 21.31 -30.00 11.01
CA LEU A 119 20.37 -29.22 10.22
C LEU A 119 19.23 -30.05 9.64
N SER A 120 18.00 -29.76 10.09
CA SER A 120 16.78 -30.31 9.49
C SER A 120 16.50 -29.72 8.10
N SER A 121 15.76 -30.46 7.25
CA SER A 121 15.38 -29.97 5.91
C SER A 121 14.61 -28.64 5.96
N SER A 122 13.87 -28.40 7.05
CA SER A 122 13.16 -27.13 7.29
C SER A 122 14.13 -25.96 7.49
N GLN A 123 15.17 -26.14 8.30
CA GLN A 123 16.20 -25.13 8.55
C GLN A 123 17.01 -24.82 7.27
N ILE A 124 17.39 -25.86 6.52
CA ILE A 124 18.11 -25.70 5.25
C ILE A 124 17.26 -24.95 4.22
N SER A 125 15.95 -25.24 4.14
CA SER A 125 15.03 -24.54 3.23
C SER A 125 14.95 -23.03 3.52
N LYS A 126 14.95 -22.65 4.81
CA LYS A 126 14.94 -21.24 5.25
C LYS A 126 16.27 -20.54 4.93
N LEU A 127 17.39 -21.19 5.19
CA LEU A 127 18.73 -20.64 4.93
C LEU A 127 19.01 -20.40 3.44
N THR A 128 18.52 -21.30 2.59
CA THR A 128 18.80 -21.28 1.14
C THR A 128 17.69 -20.60 0.32
N GLY A 129 16.59 -20.17 0.96
CA GLY A 129 15.43 -19.61 0.27
C GLY A 129 14.85 -20.58 -0.76
N SER A 130 14.75 -21.85 -0.36
CA SER A 130 14.30 -22.98 -1.18
C SER A 130 13.12 -23.68 -0.50
N THR A 131 12.54 -24.70 -1.14
CA THR A 131 11.44 -25.48 -0.54
C THR A 131 11.97 -26.72 0.17
N LYS A 132 11.19 -27.26 1.11
CA LYS A 132 11.52 -28.52 1.78
C LYS A 132 11.67 -29.68 0.77
N ASN A 133 10.75 -29.75 -0.20
CA ASN A 133 10.79 -30.76 -1.27
C ASN A 133 12.08 -30.71 -2.08
N THR A 134 12.57 -29.52 -2.43
CA THR A 134 13.86 -29.37 -3.12
C THR A 134 15.06 -29.82 -2.28
N VAL A 135 15.03 -29.61 -0.97
CA VAL A 135 16.10 -30.09 -0.08
C VAL A 135 16.08 -31.62 0.03
N ASP A 136 14.89 -32.21 0.19
CA ASP A 136 14.73 -33.65 0.30
C ASP A 136 15.08 -34.37 -1.02
N ASN A 137 14.78 -33.75 -2.18
CA ASN A 137 15.21 -34.26 -3.49
C ASN A 137 16.74 -34.30 -3.64
N ILE A 138 17.46 -33.28 -3.17
CA ILE A 138 18.94 -33.23 -3.22
C ILE A 138 19.56 -34.18 -2.18
N ARG A 139 18.85 -34.50 -1.11
CA ARG A 139 19.29 -35.46 -0.10
C ARG A 139 19.19 -36.91 -0.60
N ASN A 140 18.15 -37.21 -1.37
CA ASN A 140 17.82 -38.57 -1.81
C ASN A 140 18.27 -38.89 -3.24
N GLY A 141 18.63 -37.88 -4.03
CA GLY A 141 19.17 -38.01 -5.39
C GLY A 141 20.68 -37.95 -5.41
#